data_AF-A0AAX1U5N6-F1
#
_entry.id   AF-A0AAX1U5N6-F1
#
_cell.length_a   1.000
_cell.length_b   1.000
_cell.length_c   1.000
_cell.angle_alpha   90.00
_cell.angle_beta   90.00
_cell.angle_gamma   90.00
#
_symmetry.space_group_name_H-M   'P 1'
#
loop_
_entity.id
_entity.type
_entity.pdbx_description
1 polymer ?
#
loop_
_entity_poly.entity_id
_entity_poly.type
_entity_poly.pdbx_seq_one_letter_code
_entity_poly.pdbx_strand_id
1 'polypeptide(L)'
;MKNYMVDFRTGTGNLYADTIEEAMELADKNACYTEQSIVIFDTQTGQELYVRNWYGTNEGLDLNDNPIDYGANGHYADWRIVE
;
A
#
# COMPACT_ATOMS: atom_id res chain seq x y z
N MET A 1 15.91 2.45 14.83
CA MET A 1 14.82 1.58 14.35
C MET A 1 14.25 2.28 13.13
N LYS A 2 13.95 1.57 12.04
CA LYS A 2 13.29 2.18 10.87
C LYS A 2 11.95 2.79 11.33
N ASN A 3 11.56 3.94 10.78
CA ASN A 3 10.41 4.70 11.28
C ASN A 3 9.07 4.15 10.77
N TYR A 4 9.06 3.56 9.58
CA TYR A 4 7.84 3.13 8.90
C TYR A 4 7.88 1.63 8.59
N MET A 5 6.72 0.98 8.71
CA MET A 5 6.51 -0.42 8.34
C MET A 5 5.44 -0.52 7.26
N VAL A 6 5.75 -1.23 6.18
CA VAL A 6 4.81 -1.62 5.12
C VAL A 6 4.25 -3.00 5.43
N ASP A 7 2.95 -3.09 5.64
CA ASP A 7 2.22 -4.33 5.85
C ASP A 7 1.40 -4.69 4.60
N PHE A 8 1.70 -5.85 4.03
CA PHE A 8 1.00 -6.40 2.85
C PHE A 8 -0.26 -7.21 3.23
N ARG A 9 -0.60 -7.28 4.52
CA ARG A 9 -1.72 -8.03 5.09
C ARG A 9 -1.68 -9.53 4.81
N THR A 10 -0.50 -10.07 4.54
CA THR A 10 -0.26 -11.50 4.29
C THR A 10 0.18 -12.25 5.56
N GLY A 11 0.40 -11.54 6.67
CA GLY A 11 0.88 -12.09 7.94
C GLY A 11 2.40 -12.30 8.02
N THR A 12 3.14 -12.03 6.94
CA THR A 12 4.62 -12.09 6.90
C THR A 12 5.18 -11.20 5.79
N GLY A 13 6.50 -10.95 5.80
CA GLY A 13 7.16 -10.21 4.71
C GLY A 13 7.01 -8.69 4.77
N ASN A 14 6.71 -8.13 5.95
CA ASN A 14 6.66 -6.69 6.15
C ASN A 14 8.02 -6.05 5.82
N LEU A 15 7.98 -4.90 5.15
CA LEU A 15 9.16 -4.12 4.80
C LEU A 15 9.26 -2.89 5.70
N TYR A 16 10.47 -2.34 5.84
CA TYR A 16 10.73 -1.23 6.75
C TYR A 16 11.57 -0.15 6.08
N ALA A 17 11.20 1.11 6.31
CA ALA A 17 11.80 2.29 5.67
C ALA A 17 12.09 3.41 6.68
N ASP A 18 13.05 4.29 6.35
CA ASP A 18 13.37 5.45 7.20
C ASP A 18 12.47 6.65 6.92
N THR A 19 11.97 6.75 5.68
CA THR A 19 11.10 7.84 5.21
C THR A 19 9.78 7.30 4.69
N ILE A 20 8.75 8.16 4.67
CA ILE A 20 7.43 7.75 4.19
C ILE A 20 7.45 7.52 2.68
N GLU A 21 8.20 8.32 1.93
CA GLU A 21 8.35 8.18 0.49
C GLU A 21 9.01 6.85 0.11
N GLU A 22 10.06 6.45 0.84
CA GLU A 22 10.69 5.13 0.68
C GLU A 22 9.70 3.99 1.01
N ALA A 23 8.87 4.14 2.04
CA ALA A 23 7.85 3.15 2.39
C ALA A 23 6.80 2.99 1.28
N MET A 24 6.32 4.09 0.69
CA MET A 24 5.38 4.08 -0.42
C MET A 24 6.00 3.46 -1.68
N GLU A 25 7.26 3.79 -1.98
CA GLU A 25 7.98 3.20 -3.12
C GLU A 25 8.19 1.68 -2.93
N LEU A 26 8.54 1.24 -1.71
CA LEU A 26 8.65 -0.18 -1.39
C LEU A 26 7.30 -0.89 -1.51
N ALA A 27 6.22 -0.29 -1.02
CA ALA A 27 4.88 -0.83 -1.15
C ALA A 27 4.49 -1.02 -2.62
N ASP A 28 4.62 0.02 -3.45
CA ASP A 28 4.23 -0.02 -4.86
C ASP A 28 5.09 -1.02 -5.67
N LYS A 29 6.42 -1.07 -5.43
CA LYS A 29 7.32 -2.04 -6.09
C LYS A 29 7.02 -3.49 -5.77
N ASN A 30 6.44 -3.75 -4.59
CA ASN A 30 6.18 -5.09 -4.08
C ASN A 30 4.67 -5.39 -4.04
N ALA A 31 3.84 -4.53 -4.64
CA ALA A 31 2.38 -4.67 -4.61
C ALA A 31 1.92 -5.99 -5.25
N CYS A 32 2.70 -6.56 -6.17
CA CYS A 32 2.35 -7.80 -6.87
C CYS A 32 2.38 -9.04 -5.98
N TYR A 33 2.91 -8.94 -4.76
CA TYR A 33 2.92 -10.04 -3.80
C TYR A 33 1.59 -10.22 -3.07
N THR A 34 0.64 -9.30 -3.24
CA THR A 34 -0.63 -9.36 -2.55
C THR A 34 -1.77 -8.84 -3.44
N GLU A 35 -2.98 -9.30 -3.15
CA GLU A 35 -4.24 -8.78 -3.69
C GLU A 35 -5.08 -8.27 -2.51
N GLN A 36 -4.41 -7.57 -1.60
CA GLN A 36 -4.96 -6.99 -0.38
C GLN A 36 -4.49 -5.54 -0.27
N SER A 37 -5.24 -4.71 0.46
CA SER A 37 -4.80 -3.33 0.73
C SER A 37 -3.48 -3.33 1.49
N ILE A 38 -2.54 -2.50 1.03
CA ILE A 38 -1.22 -2.34 1.63
C ILE A 38 -1.28 -1.14 2.57
N VAL A 39 -0.76 -1.28 3.79
CA VAL A 39 -0.85 -0.25 4.82
C VAL A 39 0.53 0.13 5.31
N ILE A 40 0.76 1.42 5.49
CA ILE A 40 1.98 1.95 6.09
C ILE A 40 1.67 2.39 7.52
N PHE A 41 2.45 1.86 8.46
CA PHE A 41 2.36 2.19 9.89
C PHE A 41 3.55 3.03 10.34
N ASP A 42 3.31 3.94 11.29
CA ASP A 42 4.35 4.48 12.16
C ASP A 42 4.79 3.40 13.16
N THR A 43 6.08 3.07 13.20
CA THR A 43 6.60 2.01 14.06
C THR A 43 6.74 2.41 15.52
N GLN A 44 6.78 3.71 15.83
CA GLN A 44 6.91 4.22 17.19
C GLN A 44 5.55 4.28 17.88
N THR A 45 4.52 4.72 17.15
CA THR A 45 3.17 4.88 17.69
C THR A 45 2.27 3.67 17.38
N GLY A 46 2.59 2.89 16.35
CA GLY A 46 1.73 1.82 15.84
C GLY A 46 0.54 2.34 15.02
N GLN A 47 0.51 3.62 14.67
CA GLN A 47 -0.59 4.25 13.94
C GLN A 47 -0.54 3.90 12.44
N GLU A 48 -1.69 3.58 11.84
CA GLU A 48 -1.86 3.52 10.39
C GLU A 48 -1.81 4.94 9.81
N LEU A 49 -0.91 5.18 8.86
CA LEU A 49 -0.73 6.51 8.27
C LEU A 49 -1.32 6.57 6.85
N TYR A 50 -1.06 5.54 6.04
CA TYR A 50 -1.46 5.51 4.64
C TYR A 50 -1.94 4.12 4.23
N VAL A 51 -2.87 4.09 3.30
CA VAL A 51 -3.37 2.87 2.67
C VAL A 51 -3.35 2.99 1.15
N ARG A 52 -2.88 1.92 0.49
CA ARG A 52 -3.00 1.67 -0.94
C ARG A 52 -4.10 0.62 -1.11
N ASN A 53 -5.31 1.05 -1.45
CA ASN A 53 -6.47 0.15 -1.47
C ASN A 53 -6.44 -0.78 -2.67
N TRP A 54 -6.66 -2.07 -2.43
CA TRP A 54 -6.91 -3.03 -3.50
C TRP A 54 -8.40 -3.11 -3.82
N TYR A 55 -8.71 -3.11 -5.11
CA TYR A 55 -10.03 -3.40 -5.65
C TYR A 55 -9.92 -4.59 -6.59
N GLY A 56 -10.60 -5.71 -6.30
CA GLY A 56 -10.64 -6.91 -7.13
C GLY A 56 -11.49 -6.78 -8.41
N THR A 57 -11.51 -5.59 -8.99
CA THR A 57 -12.24 -5.20 -10.21
C THR A 57 -11.62 -3.91 -10.76
N ASN A 58 -11.86 -3.60 -12.03
CA ASN A 58 -11.44 -2.33 -12.64
C ASN A 58 -12.50 -1.23 -12.57
N GLU A 59 -13.61 -1.48 -11.87
CA GLU A 59 -14.59 -0.43 -11.58
C GLU A 59 -13.93 0.70 -10.76
N GLY A 60 -13.99 1.92 -11.29
CA GLY A 60 -13.39 3.10 -10.65
C GLY A 60 -11.89 3.27 -10.90
N LEU A 61 -11.25 2.40 -11.70
CA LEU A 61 -9.82 2.53 -12.04
C LEU A 61 -9.50 3.89 -12.66
N ASP A 62 -10.36 4.36 -13.55
CA ASP A 62 -10.25 5.63 -14.27
C ASP A 62 -10.49 6.89 -13.41
N LEU A 63 -10.91 6.70 -12.15
CA LEU A 63 -11.09 7.77 -11.18
C LEU A 63 -9.82 8.04 -10.35
N ASN A 64 -8.78 7.23 -10.51
CA ASN A 64 -7.51 7.37 -9.79
C ASN A 64 -6.47 8.10 -10.65
N ASP A 65 -5.66 8.95 -10.01
CA ASP A 65 -4.58 9.70 -10.64
C ASP A 65 -3.35 8.83 -10.92
N ASN A 66 -3.01 7.91 -10.01
CA ASN A 66 -1.86 7.02 -10.11
C ASN A 66 -2.18 5.59 -9.61
N PRO A 67 -3.10 4.87 -10.28
CA PRO A 67 -3.41 3.49 -9.92
C PRO A 67 -2.30 2.52 -10.35
N ILE A 68 -2.26 1.34 -9.71
CA ILE A 68 -1.51 0.19 -10.23
C ILE A 68 -2.51 -0.79 -10.82
N ASP A 69 -2.55 -0.88 -12.15
CA ASP A 69 -3.47 -1.73 -12.90
C ASP A 69 -2.94 -3.17 -12.99
N TYR A 70 -3.76 -4.14 -12.55
CA TYR A 70 -3.48 -5.58 -12.65
C TYR A 70 -4.36 -6.25 -13.72
N GLY A 71 -4.88 -5.48 -14.68
CA GLY A 71 -5.72 -5.95 -15.76
C GLY A 71 -7.05 -6.48 -15.23
N ALA A 72 -7.51 -7.63 -15.74
CA ALA A 72 -8.82 -8.17 -15.36
C ALA A 72 -8.95 -8.57 -13.87
N ASN A 73 -7.84 -8.64 -13.13
CA ASN A 73 -7.84 -9.06 -11.73
C ASN A 73 -8.19 -7.91 -10.77
N GLY A 74 -8.01 -6.66 -11.18
CA GLY A 74 -8.27 -5.50 -10.34
C GLY A 74 -7.20 -4.42 -10.43
N HIS A 75 -7.23 -3.51 -9.47
CA HIS A 75 -6.26 -2.43 -9.38
C HIS A 75 -6.01 -1.98 -7.94
N TYR A 76 -4.85 -1.38 -7.72
CA TYR A 76 -4.62 -0.54 -6.56
C TYR A 76 -5.00 0.90 -6.88
N ALA A 77 -5.81 1.51 -6.02
CA ALA A 77 -6.20 2.91 -6.11
C ALA A 77 -5.13 3.85 -5.55
N ASP A 78 -5.38 5.16 -5.60
CA ASP A 78 -4.50 6.17 -5.04
C ASP A 78 -4.22 5.97 -3.54
N TRP A 79 -3.03 6.44 -3.12
CA TRP A 79 -2.69 6.50 -1.71
C TRP A 79 -3.65 7.40 -0.96
N ARG A 80 -4.18 6.90 0.14
CA ARG A 80 -5.08 7.64 1.03
C ARG A 80 -4.47 7.76 2.42
N ILE A 81 -4.55 8.95 3.01
CA ILE A 81 -4.24 9.17 4.43
C ILE A 81 -5.32 8.51 5.30
N VAL A 82 -4.90 7.77 6.31
CA VAL A 82 -5.80 7.21 7.32
C VAL A 82 -6.01 8.27 8.42
N GLU A 83 -7.25 8.70 8.62
CA GLU A 83 -7.65 9.65 9.67
C GLU A 83 -7.91 8.96 11.01
#